data_AF-A0A1N6DZM1-F1
#
_entry.id   AF-A0A1N6DZM1-F1
#
_cell.length_a   1.000
_cell.length_b   1.000
_cell.length_c   1.000
_cell.angle_alpha   90.00
_cell.angle_beta   90.00
_cell.angle_gamma   90.00
#
_symmetry.space_group_name_H-M   'P 1'
#
loop_
_entity.id
_entity.type
_entity.pdbx_description
1 polymer ?
#
loop_
_entity_poly.entity_id
_entity_poly.type
_entity_poly.pdbx_seq_one_letter_code
_entity_poly.pdbx_strand_id
1 'polypeptide(L)'
;MNKYTGLLSFIFGIILTVFVFLSWRSCNKKDEAALVNQDYYLITNQIQKMNKMVVLEQDFSSFQTHKSSAATVAGFDILPREMVLYTTAKAQVSYDLKRMKIDVDTVSKKLIINELPQPEIKIFPDVKIHFMDDYAINRFSQKDINGIMESAKKNMAKSVNQEQLKQESKKQLKENLNEIFVLAKALHYSIEDKTNTFSSTEL
;
A
#
# COMPACT_ATOMS: atom_id res chain seq x y z
N MET A 1 -36.60 -50.60 55.62
CA MET A 1 -36.66 -49.68 54.45
C MET A 1 -35.76 -48.44 54.58
N ASN A 2 -34.72 -48.41 55.43
CA ASN A 2 -33.92 -47.20 55.71
C ASN A 2 -32.51 -47.15 55.07
N LYS A 3 -32.11 -48.12 54.24
CA LYS A 3 -30.78 -48.10 53.60
C LYS A 3 -30.70 -47.21 52.34
N TYR A 4 -31.85 -46.86 51.75
CA TYR A 4 -31.90 -46.07 50.51
C TYR A 4 -31.86 -44.55 50.74
N THR A 5 -32.19 -44.07 51.94
CA THR A 5 -32.28 -42.62 52.25
C THR A 5 -30.90 -41.95 52.33
N GLY A 6 -29.89 -42.66 52.86
CA GLY A 6 -28.50 -42.17 52.88
C GLY A 6 -27.88 -42.10 51.49
N LEU A 7 -28.20 -43.07 50.63
CA LEU A 7 -27.70 -43.16 49.26
C LEU A 7 -28.33 -42.07 48.37
N LEU A 8 -29.62 -41.78 48.59
CA LEU A 8 -30.34 -40.69 47.92
C LEU A 8 -29.76 -39.31 48.27
N SER A 9 -29.40 -39.10 49.54
CA SER A 9 -28.82 -37.83 50.02
C SER A 9 -27.43 -37.58 49.43
N PHE A 10 -26.64 -38.63 49.23
CA PHE A 10 -25.31 -38.54 48.61
C PHE A 10 -25.40 -38.20 47.11
N ILE A 11 -26.33 -38.84 46.39
CA ILE A 11 -26.59 -38.53 44.97
C ILE A 11 -27.06 -37.09 44.80
N PHE A 12 -27.93 -36.61 45.69
CA PHE A 12 -28.42 -35.24 45.65
C PHE A 12 -27.28 -34.21 45.83
N GLY A 13 -26.33 -34.48 46.74
CA GLY A 13 -25.15 -33.64 46.91
C GLY A 13 -24.26 -33.56 45.67
N ILE A 14 -24.08 -34.67 44.96
CA ILE A 14 -23.31 -34.71 43.70
C ILE A 14 -23.99 -33.87 42.62
N ILE A 15 -25.31 -34.04 42.46
CA ILE A 15 -26.09 -33.28 41.47
C ILE A 15 -25.99 -31.77 41.75
N LEU A 16 -26.11 -31.37 43.02
CA LEU A 16 -26.07 -29.97 43.43
C LEU A 16 -24.69 -29.35 43.16
N THR A 17 -23.61 -30.10 43.41
CA THR A 17 -22.23 -29.66 43.14
C THR A 17 -21.99 -29.51 41.63
N VAL A 18 -22.45 -30.44 40.81
CA VAL A 18 -22.37 -30.36 39.35
C VAL A 18 -23.19 -29.17 38.81
N PHE A 19 -24.37 -28.94 39.37
CA PHE A 19 -25.25 -27.83 38.95
C PHE A 19 -24.64 -26.45 39.27
N VAL A 20 -24.03 -26.31 40.46
CA VAL A 20 -23.28 -25.10 40.84
C VAL A 20 -22.07 -24.91 39.93
N PHE A 21 -21.29 -25.97 39.66
CA PHE A 21 -20.13 -25.90 38.77
C PHE A 21 -20.52 -25.50 37.33
N LEU A 22 -21.60 -26.08 36.78
CA LEU A 22 -22.11 -25.73 35.46
C LEU A 22 -22.68 -24.31 35.41
N SER A 23 -23.39 -23.86 36.45
CA SER A 23 -23.91 -22.49 36.54
C SER A 23 -22.77 -21.47 36.64
N TRP A 24 -21.72 -21.77 37.39
CA TRP A 24 -20.54 -20.91 37.50
C TRP A 24 -19.77 -20.84 36.17
N ARG A 25 -19.58 -21.99 35.50
CA ARG A 25 -18.99 -22.04 34.16
C ARG A 25 -19.82 -21.28 33.12
N SER A 26 -21.14 -21.31 33.22
CA SER A 26 -22.04 -20.57 32.32
C SER A 26 -22.00 -19.05 32.58
N CYS A 27 -21.85 -18.61 33.83
CA CYS A 27 -21.66 -17.19 34.16
C CYS A 27 -20.29 -16.65 33.70
N ASN A 28 -19.24 -17.46 33.68
CA ASN A 28 -17.92 -17.07 33.14
C ASN A 28 -17.87 -16.93 31.61
N LYS A 29 -18.95 -17.24 30.88
CA LYS A 29 -19.02 -16.94 29.43
C LYS A 29 -19.01 -15.44 29.10
N LYS A 30 -19.14 -14.56 30.10
CA LYS A 30 -19.01 -13.11 29.92
C LYS A 30 -17.61 -12.68 29.48
N ASP A 31 -16.58 -13.47 29.82
CA ASP A 31 -15.19 -13.16 29.43
C ASP A 31 -14.99 -13.29 27.91
N GLU A 32 -15.65 -14.24 27.25
CA GLU A 32 -15.57 -14.38 25.79
C GLU A 32 -16.14 -13.15 25.07
N ALA A 33 -17.27 -12.61 25.55
CA ALA A 33 -17.85 -11.39 24.98
C ALA A 33 -16.98 -10.14 25.24
N ALA A 34 -16.32 -10.06 26.39
CA ALA A 34 -15.40 -8.97 26.70
C ALA A 34 -14.12 -9.03 25.84
N LEU A 35 -13.54 -10.22 25.66
CA LEU A 35 -12.37 -10.45 24.80
C LEU A 35 -12.69 -10.22 23.31
N VAL A 36 -13.87 -10.63 22.86
CA VAL A 36 -14.38 -10.37 21.50
C VAL A 36 -14.42 -8.88 21.17
N ASN A 37 -14.83 -8.05 22.13
CA ASN A 37 -14.79 -6.60 21.97
C ASN A 37 -13.35 -6.09 21.90
N GLN A 38 -12.45 -6.61 22.74
CA GLN A 38 -11.05 -6.17 22.78
C GLN A 38 -10.33 -6.41 21.45
N ASP A 39 -10.43 -7.61 20.86
CA ASP A 39 -9.78 -7.93 19.58
C ASP A 39 -10.23 -6.99 18.46
N TYR A 40 -11.55 -6.76 18.36
CA TYR A 40 -12.15 -5.85 17.39
C TYR A 40 -11.55 -4.44 17.51
N TYR A 41 -11.49 -3.91 18.74
CA TYR A 41 -10.93 -2.58 18.97
C TYR A 41 -9.43 -2.51 18.63
N LEU A 42 -8.65 -3.54 18.96
CA LEU A 42 -7.22 -3.57 18.66
C LEU A 42 -6.95 -3.54 17.15
N ILE A 43 -7.58 -4.45 16.39
CA ILE A 43 -7.41 -4.56 14.94
C ILE A 43 -7.95 -3.30 14.24
N THR A 44 -9.16 -2.87 14.59
CA THR A 44 -9.81 -1.71 13.97
C THR A 44 -9.02 -0.43 14.21
N ASN A 45 -8.50 -0.22 15.43
CA ASN A 45 -7.69 0.95 15.75
C ASN A 45 -6.38 0.96 14.94
N GLN A 46 -5.75 -0.20 14.72
CA GLN A 46 -4.55 -0.28 13.89
C GLN A 46 -4.85 0.10 12.43
N ILE A 47 -5.97 -0.38 11.89
CA ILE A 47 -6.42 -0.04 10.53
C ILE A 47 -6.75 1.45 10.41
N GLN A 48 -7.49 2.02 11.36
CA GLN A 48 -7.95 3.42 11.32
C GLN A 48 -6.82 4.45 11.42
N LYS A 49 -5.68 4.09 12.00
CA LYS A 49 -4.49 4.96 12.03
C LYS A 49 -3.85 5.13 10.66
N MET A 50 -4.17 4.25 9.70
CA MET A 50 -3.62 4.31 8.35
C MET A 50 -4.38 5.32 7.50
N ASN A 51 -3.71 6.42 7.13
CA ASN A 51 -4.29 7.46 6.29
C ASN A 51 -3.85 7.33 4.82
N LYS A 52 -2.57 7.58 4.54
CA LYS A 52 -1.96 7.48 3.22
C LYS A 52 -0.60 6.82 3.36
N MET A 53 -0.30 5.90 2.47
CA MET A 53 0.96 5.17 2.48
C MET A 53 1.70 5.39 1.18
N VAL A 54 2.91 5.96 1.27
CA VAL A 54 3.87 5.92 0.17
C VAL A 54 4.59 4.59 0.28
N VAL A 55 4.45 3.74 -0.73
CA VAL A 55 5.02 2.39 -0.69
C VAL A 55 6.30 2.30 -1.51
N LEU A 56 6.44 3.09 -2.56
CA LEU A 56 7.59 3.01 -3.45
C LEU A 56 8.04 4.41 -3.84
N GLU A 57 9.34 4.65 -3.72
CA GLU A 57 10.01 5.83 -4.26
C GLU A 57 11.18 5.38 -5.13
N GLN A 58 11.26 5.90 -6.35
CA GLN A 58 12.35 5.57 -7.27
C GLN A 58 12.82 6.82 -8.00
N ASP A 59 14.15 7.01 -8.03
CA ASP A 59 14.79 8.11 -8.72
C ASP A 59 15.31 7.65 -10.09
N PHE A 60 15.07 8.48 -11.10
CA PHE A 60 15.51 8.29 -12.48
C PHE A 60 16.40 9.46 -12.88
N SER A 61 17.42 9.19 -13.69
CA SER A 61 18.23 10.24 -14.30
C SER A 61 18.71 9.83 -15.68
N SER A 62 18.83 10.81 -16.57
CA SER A 62 19.33 10.59 -17.92
C SER A 62 19.79 11.91 -18.54
N PHE A 63 20.73 11.82 -19.47
CA PHE A 63 21.10 12.93 -20.33
C PHE A 63 20.22 12.94 -21.58
N GLN A 64 19.70 14.12 -21.94
CA GLN A 64 18.96 14.35 -23.19
C GLN A 64 19.68 15.40 -24.01
N THR A 65 19.91 15.11 -25.28
CA THR A 65 20.55 16.04 -26.21
C THR A 65 19.52 16.57 -27.20
N HIS A 66 19.43 17.89 -27.31
CA HIS A 66 18.66 18.57 -28.34
C HIS A 66 19.62 19.20 -29.36
N LYS A 67 19.43 18.90 -30.65
CA LYS A 67 20.19 19.48 -31.75
C LYS A 67 19.24 20.15 -32.74
N SER A 68 19.60 21.33 -33.21
CA SER A 68 18.91 22.04 -34.29
C SER A 68 19.91 22.85 -35.11
N SER A 69 19.54 23.25 -36.33
CA SER A 69 20.38 24.06 -37.21
C SER A 69 19.59 25.26 -37.74
N ALA A 70 20.29 26.31 -38.19
CA ALA A 70 19.62 27.49 -38.76
C ALA A 70 18.97 27.15 -40.12
N ALA A 71 19.66 26.32 -40.90
CA ALA A 71 19.17 25.78 -42.17
C ALA A 71 19.87 24.45 -42.46
N THR A 72 19.25 23.61 -43.28
CA THR A 72 19.87 22.41 -43.84
C THR A 72 19.93 22.55 -45.35
N VAL A 73 21.14 22.52 -45.93
CA VAL A 73 21.35 22.69 -47.38
C VAL A 73 22.15 21.50 -47.90
N ALA A 74 21.62 20.80 -48.91
CA ALA A 74 22.26 19.62 -49.51
C ALA A 74 22.69 18.54 -48.49
N GLY A 75 21.96 18.41 -47.38
CA GLY A 75 22.24 17.44 -46.31
C GLY A 75 23.24 17.91 -45.25
N PHE A 76 23.74 19.15 -45.33
CA PHE A 76 24.62 19.74 -44.32
C PHE A 76 23.88 20.75 -43.45
N ASP A 77 24.07 20.64 -42.13
CA ASP A 77 23.53 21.58 -41.15
C ASP A 77 24.38 22.85 -41.11
N ILE A 78 23.73 23.97 -41.38
CA ILE A 78 24.33 25.30 -41.33
C ILE A 78 24.09 25.89 -39.94
N LEU A 79 25.17 26.26 -39.26
CA LEU A 79 25.17 26.84 -37.91
C LEU A 79 24.41 25.95 -36.90
N PRO A 80 24.85 24.70 -36.67
CA PRO A 80 24.21 23.83 -35.70
C PRO A 80 24.29 24.41 -34.29
N ARG A 81 23.26 24.18 -33.48
CA ARG A 81 23.23 24.52 -32.07
C ARG A 81 22.76 23.31 -31.27
N GLU A 82 23.39 23.09 -30.13
CA GLU A 82 23.23 21.89 -29.32
C GLU A 82 23.03 22.24 -27.84
N MET A 83 22.15 21.50 -27.18
CA MET A 83 21.90 21.61 -25.74
C MET A 83 21.86 20.23 -25.12
N VAL A 84 22.68 20.00 -24.12
CA VAL A 84 22.71 18.78 -23.31
C VAL A 84 22.05 19.07 -21.97
N LEU A 85 21.02 18.30 -21.66
CA LEU A 85 20.19 18.44 -20.48
C LEU A 85 20.42 17.28 -19.55
N TYR A 86 20.74 17.55 -18.30
CA TYR A 86 20.65 16.57 -17.24
C TYR A 86 19.21 16.56 -16.71
N THR A 87 18.49 15.48 -16.97
CA THR A 87 17.10 15.33 -16.55
C THR A 87 17.01 14.30 -15.43
N THR A 88 16.24 14.61 -14.39
CA THR A 88 15.94 13.70 -13.29
C THR A 88 14.43 13.55 -13.13
N ALA A 89 13.97 12.44 -12.56
CA ALA A 89 12.59 12.34 -12.09
C ALA A 89 12.51 11.49 -10.83
N LYS A 90 11.75 11.98 -9.85
CA LYS A 90 11.36 11.18 -8.69
C LYS A 90 9.96 10.62 -8.93
N ALA A 91 9.84 9.30 -8.97
CA ALA A 91 8.54 8.62 -9.02
C ALA A 91 8.14 8.17 -7.61
N GLN A 92 6.90 8.45 -7.22
CA GLN A 92 6.31 8.04 -5.96
C GLN A 92 5.01 7.27 -6.24
N VAL A 93 4.86 6.09 -5.64
CA VAL A 93 3.61 5.33 -5.66
C VAL A 93 3.01 5.33 -4.27
N SER A 94 1.75 5.77 -4.18
CA SER A 94 1.04 5.88 -2.91
C SER A 94 -0.36 5.30 -2.98
N TYR A 95 -0.87 4.88 -1.82
CA TYR A 95 -2.22 4.35 -1.63
C TYR A 95 -2.96 5.19 -0.59
N ASP A 96 -4.19 5.57 -0.91
CA ASP A 96 -5.09 6.23 0.04
C ASP A 96 -5.83 5.18 0.87
N LEU A 97 -5.27 4.85 2.03
CA LEU A 97 -5.76 3.77 2.88
C LEU A 97 -7.08 4.12 3.58
N LYS A 98 -7.50 5.39 3.59
CA LYS A 98 -8.86 5.77 4.03
C LYS A 98 -9.95 5.17 3.15
N ARG A 99 -9.63 4.83 1.90
CA ARG A 99 -10.56 4.20 0.94
C ARG A 99 -10.58 2.69 1.05
N MET A 100 -9.73 2.11 1.90
CA MET A 100 -9.70 0.68 2.17
C MET A 100 -10.93 0.29 2.98
N LYS A 101 -11.57 -0.82 2.62
CA LYS A 101 -12.67 -1.40 3.40
C LYS A 101 -12.25 -2.76 3.92
N ILE A 102 -12.02 -2.84 5.23
CA ILE A 102 -11.72 -4.08 5.95
C ILE A 102 -12.77 -4.26 7.03
N ASP A 103 -13.42 -5.42 7.02
CA ASP A 103 -14.35 -5.83 8.07
C ASP A 103 -13.66 -6.80 9.03
N VAL A 104 -13.90 -6.62 10.32
CA VAL A 104 -13.45 -7.53 11.38
C VAL A 104 -14.66 -8.32 11.86
N ASP A 105 -14.82 -9.55 11.38
CA ASP A 105 -15.85 -10.47 11.85
C ASP A 105 -15.34 -11.22 13.08
N THR A 106 -15.79 -10.78 14.25
CA THR A 106 -15.40 -11.37 15.53
C THR A 106 -16.07 -12.71 15.81
N VAL A 107 -17.19 -13.01 15.15
CA VAL A 107 -17.97 -14.24 15.35
C VAL A 107 -17.33 -15.39 14.59
N SER A 108 -17.03 -15.16 13.30
CA SER A 108 -16.35 -16.16 12.46
C SER A 108 -14.82 -16.10 12.55
N LYS A 109 -14.26 -15.14 13.32
CA LYS A 109 -12.82 -14.87 13.45
C LYS A 109 -12.16 -14.68 12.08
N LYS A 110 -12.69 -13.72 11.32
CA LYS A 110 -12.20 -13.35 9.99
C LYS A 110 -11.88 -11.88 9.87
N LEU A 111 -10.74 -11.57 9.26
CA LEU A 111 -10.39 -10.25 8.76
C LEU A 111 -10.64 -10.24 7.25
N ILE A 112 -11.65 -9.48 6.81
CA ILE A 112 -12.15 -9.53 5.43
C ILE A 112 -11.77 -8.24 4.72
N ILE A 113 -10.90 -8.33 3.72
CA ILE A 113 -10.52 -7.22 2.85
C ILE A 113 -11.55 -7.14 1.72
N ASN A 114 -12.47 -6.18 1.80
CA ASN A 114 -13.51 -5.98 0.79
C ASN A 114 -13.04 -5.09 -0.36
N GLU A 115 -12.29 -4.03 -0.05
CA GLU A 115 -11.81 -3.08 -1.06
C GLU A 115 -10.41 -2.58 -0.71
N LEU A 116 -9.53 -2.56 -1.72
CA LEU A 116 -8.21 -1.94 -1.66
C LEU A 116 -8.17 -0.74 -2.61
N PRO A 117 -7.53 0.37 -2.20
CA PRO A 117 -7.34 1.52 -3.07
C PRO A 117 -6.44 1.16 -4.27
N GLN A 118 -6.67 1.83 -5.39
CA GLN A 118 -5.75 1.76 -6.54
C GLN A 118 -4.51 2.63 -6.28
N PRO A 119 -3.34 2.28 -6.84
CA PRO A 119 -2.12 3.06 -6.69
C PRO A 119 -2.24 4.42 -7.38
N GLU A 120 -1.82 5.48 -6.69
CA GLU A 120 -1.60 6.83 -7.22
C GLU A 120 -0.11 7.00 -7.49
N ILE A 121 0.26 7.16 -8.77
CA ILE A 121 1.64 7.41 -9.20
C ILE A 121 1.82 8.90 -9.46
N LYS A 122 2.84 9.49 -8.83
CA LYS A 122 3.30 10.85 -9.12
C LYS A 122 4.72 10.81 -9.61
N ILE A 123 4.99 11.54 -10.69
CA ILE A 123 6.33 11.67 -11.27
C ILE A 123 6.68 13.15 -11.24
N PHE A 124 7.82 13.46 -10.62
CA PHE A 124 8.31 14.82 -10.45
C PHE A 124 9.59 15.00 -11.27
N PRO A 125 9.47 15.36 -12.57
CA PRO A 125 10.63 15.59 -13.42
C PRO A 125 11.25 16.97 -13.16
N ASP A 126 12.58 17.02 -13.18
CA ASP A 126 13.38 18.24 -13.14
C ASP A 126 14.45 18.20 -14.24
N VAL A 127 14.81 19.37 -14.77
CA VAL A 127 15.73 19.50 -15.90
C VAL A 127 16.72 20.61 -15.64
N LYS A 128 18.00 20.31 -15.85
CA LYS A 128 19.10 21.28 -15.76
C LYS A 128 19.87 21.29 -17.06
N ILE A 129 20.24 22.48 -17.53
CA ILE A 129 21.16 22.63 -18.67
C ILE A 129 22.55 22.24 -18.18
N HIS A 130 23.09 21.15 -18.71
CA HIS A 130 24.44 20.70 -18.40
C HIS A 130 25.47 21.39 -19.30
N PHE A 131 25.14 21.49 -20.59
CA PHE A 131 25.98 22.12 -21.60
C PHE A 131 25.09 22.75 -22.68
N MET A 132 25.50 23.89 -23.22
CA MET A 132 24.82 24.58 -24.30
C MET A 132 25.87 25.19 -25.23
N ASP A 133 25.75 24.89 -26.51
CA ASP A 133 26.62 25.38 -27.57
C ASP A 133 25.77 25.99 -28.68
N ASP A 134 26.02 27.26 -28.97
CA ASP A 134 25.32 28.00 -30.01
C ASP A 134 26.21 29.06 -30.67
N TYR A 135 25.84 29.46 -31.88
CA TYR A 135 26.54 30.51 -32.62
C TYR A 135 25.95 31.88 -32.27
N ALA A 136 26.76 32.94 -32.25
CA ALA A 136 26.29 34.31 -31.97
C ALA A 136 25.13 34.77 -32.87
N ILE A 137 25.08 34.27 -34.12
CA ILE A 137 24.05 34.56 -35.12
C ILE A 137 22.91 33.52 -35.16
N ASN A 138 23.02 32.41 -34.43
CA ASN A 138 21.99 31.39 -34.27
C ASN A 138 21.92 30.89 -32.81
N ARG A 139 21.53 31.79 -31.90
CA ARG A 139 21.44 31.49 -30.47
C ARG A 139 20.13 30.84 -30.09
N PHE A 140 20.11 30.09 -29.00
CA PHE A 140 18.86 29.67 -28.39
C PHE A 140 18.12 30.89 -27.82
N SER A 141 16.88 31.09 -28.24
CA SER A 141 16.01 32.08 -27.61
C SER A 141 15.48 31.56 -26.27
N GLN A 142 15.03 32.44 -25.37
CA GLN A 142 14.38 32.02 -24.12
C GLN A 142 13.18 31.09 -24.38
N LYS A 143 12.45 31.33 -25.47
CA LYS A 143 11.33 30.48 -25.90
C LYS A 143 11.81 29.09 -26.31
N ASP A 144 12.92 29.00 -27.03
CA ASP A 144 13.53 27.71 -27.41
C ASP A 144 13.94 26.94 -26.16
N ILE A 145 14.67 27.59 -25.24
CA ILE A 145 15.14 26.98 -23.99
C ILE A 145 13.95 26.42 -23.18
N ASN A 146 12.92 27.23 -22.97
CA ASN A 146 11.74 26.79 -22.22
C ASN A 146 11.03 25.61 -22.91
N GLY A 147 10.90 25.64 -24.24
CA GLY A 147 10.31 24.54 -25.00
C GLY A 147 11.12 23.24 -24.92
N ILE A 148 12.45 23.35 -25.02
CA ILE A 148 13.39 22.23 -24.89
C ILE A 148 13.31 21.62 -23.48
N MET A 149 13.32 22.45 -22.44
CA MET A 149 13.21 21.99 -21.05
C MET A 149 11.87 21.30 -20.77
N GLU A 150 10.74 21.85 -21.22
CA GLU A 150 9.43 21.22 -21.06
C GLU A 150 9.31 19.90 -21.84
N SER A 151 9.88 19.86 -23.05
CA SER A 151 9.98 18.61 -23.83
C SER A 151 10.80 17.56 -23.09
N ALA A 152 11.94 17.93 -22.50
CA ALA A 152 12.77 17.02 -21.74
C ALA A 152 12.08 16.47 -20.48
N LYS A 153 11.34 17.33 -19.74
CA LYS A 153 10.50 16.88 -18.61
C LYS A 153 9.45 15.87 -19.06
N LYS A 154 8.75 16.16 -20.16
CA LYS A 154 7.72 15.26 -20.71
C LYS A 154 8.30 13.93 -21.17
N ASN A 155 9.47 13.94 -21.80
CA ASN A 155 10.15 12.72 -22.24
C ASN A 155 10.58 11.87 -21.04
N MET A 156 11.15 12.47 -20.00
CA MET A 156 11.52 11.76 -18.78
C MET A 156 10.29 11.14 -18.09
N ALA A 157 9.20 11.89 -17.98
CA ALA A 157 7.95 11.36 -17.39
C ALA A 157 7.40 10.16 -18.19
N LYS A 158 7.58 10.15 -19.51
CA LYS A 158 7.18 9.04 -20.39
C LYS A 158 8.12 7.84 -20.32
N SER A 159 9.41 8.03 -20.03
CA SER A 159 10.37 6.93 -19.92
C SER A 159 10.22 6.12 -18.64
N VAL A 160 9.53 6.65 -17.62
CA VAL A 160 9.24 5.92 -16.38
C VAL A 160 8.24 4.79 -16.67
N ASN A 161 8.63 3.55 -16.36
CA ASN A 161 7.77 2.38 -16.50
C ASN A 161 6.73 2.32 -15.37
N GLN A 162 5.57 2.93 -15.61
CA GLN A 162 4.49 2.98 -14.62
C GLN A 162 3.90 1.60 -14.29
N GLU A 163 3.89 0.65 -15.23
CA GLU A 163 3.33 -0.68 -14.96
C GLU A 163 4.24 -1.50 -14.03
N GLN A 164 5.56 -1.40 -14.22
CA GLN A 164 6.52 -1.98 -13.28
C GLN A 164 6.35 -1.38 -11.88
N LEU A 165 6.26 -0.05 -11.77
CA LEU A 165 6.02 0.62 -10.49
C LEU A 165 4.73 0.15 -9.81
N LYS A 166 3.65 -0.11 -10.56
CA LYS A 166 2.40 -0.67 -10.00
C LYS A 166 2.56 -2.09 -9.50
N GLN A 167 3.32 -2.93 -10.20
CA GLN A 167 3.53 -4.32 -9.79
C GLN A 167 4.36 -4.38 -8.52
N GLU A 168 5.47 -3.64 -8.47
CA GLU A 168 6.34 -3.53 -7.31
C GLU A 168 5.60 -2.92 -6.11
N SER A 169 4.79 -1.87 -6.35
CA SER A 169 4.02 -1.23 -5.28
C SER A 169 2.98 -2.14 -4.64
N LYS A 170 2.38 -3.07 -5.39
CA LYS A 170 1.43 -4.06 -4.83
C LYS A 170 2.11 -5.01 -3.85
N LYS A 171 3.33 -5.47 -4.20
CA LYS A 171 4.13 -6.31 -3.30
C LYS A 171 4.48 -5.55 -2.02
N GLN A 172 4.93 -4.30 -2.16
CA GLN A 172 5.29 -3.49 -0.99
C GLN A 172 4.08 -3.12 -0.12
N LEU A 173 2.93 -2.84 -0.73
CA LEU A 173 1.68 -2.62 0.00
C LEU A 173 1.34 -3.83 0.89
N LYS A 174 1.46 -5.05 0.34
CA LYS A 174 1.25 -6.28 1.10
C LYS A 174 2.20 -6.38 2.28
N GLU A 175 3.49 -6.17 2.05
CA GLU A 175 4.50 -6.22 3.12
C GLU A 175 4.19 -5.22 4.24
N ASN A 176 3.73 -4.02 3.89
CA ASN A 176 3.33 -3.02 4.89
C ASN A 176 2.03 -3.39 5.62
N LEU A 177 1.06 -4.01 4.93
CA LEU A 177 -0.17 -4.52 5.55
C LEU A 177 0.08 -5.78 6.41
N ASN A 178 1.23 -6.44 6.24
CA ASN A 178 1.58 -7.66 6.97
C ASN A 178 1.61 -7.44 8.49
N GLU A 179 1.91 -6.23 8.97
CA GLU A 179 1.82 -5.92 10.41
C GLU A 179 0.41 -6.19 10.97
N ILE A 180 -0.64 -5.80 10.23
CA ILE A 180 -2.03 -6.06 10.61
C ILE A 180 -2.34 -7.56 10.49
N PHE A 181 -1.83 -8.21 9.45
CA PHE A 181 -2.07 -9.63 9.21
C PHE A 181 -1.45 -10.50 10.32
N VAL A 182 -0.24 -10.17 10.75
CA VAL A 182 0.43 -10.84 11.88
C VAL A 182 -0.34 -10.61 13.17
N LEU A 183 -0.82 -9.39 13.43
CA LEU A 183 -1.66 -9.10 14.60
C LEU A 183 -2.96 -9.92 14.58
N ALA A 184 -3.66 -9.94 13.44
CA ALA A 184 -4.90 -10.70 13.28
C ALA A 184 -4.66 -12.20 13.50
N LYS A 185 -3.58 -12.76 12.93
CA LYS A 185 -3.20 -14.17 13.12
C LYS A 185 -2.85 -14.48 14.58
N ALA A 186 -2.15 -13.58 15.28
CA ALA A 186 -1.83 -13.73 16.69
C ALA A 186 -3.10 -13.75 17.57
N LEU A 187 -4.16 -13.07 17.14
CA LEU A 187 -5.49 -13.08 17.75
C LEU A 187 -6.41 -14.21 17.22
N HIS A 188 -5.82 -15.16 16.48
CA HIS A 188 -6.52 -16.32 15.89
C HIS A 188 -7.58 -15.98 14.83
N TYR A 189 -7.44 -14.84 14.13
CA TYR A 189 -8.23 -14.52 12.96
C TYR A 189 -7.61 -15.10 11.69
N SER A 190 -8.46 -15.60 10.81
CA SER A 190 -8.12 -15.91 9.42
C SER A 190 -8.30 -14.68 8.52
N ILE A 191 -7.57 -14.62 7.41
CA ILE A 191 -7.59 -13.46 6.51
C ILE A 191 -8.23 -13.87 5.19
N GLU A 192 -9.21 -13.10 4.74
CA GLU A 192 -9.94 -13.33 3.50
C GLU A 192 -9.83 -12.08 2.61
N ASP A 193 -9.20 -12.21 1.44
CA ASP A 193 -9.11 -11.13 0.46
C ASP A 193 -10.14 -11.32 -0.66
N LYS A 194 -11.19 -10.48 -0.69
CA LYS A 194 -12.21 -10.49 -1.75
C LYS A 194 -11.79 -9.71 -2.99
N THR A 195 -10.72 -8.93 -2.91
CA THR A 195 -10.22 -8.14 -4.04
C THR A 195 -9.38 -8.97 -5.02
N ASN A 196 -8.96 -10.19 -4.61
CA ASN A 196 -8.01 -11.03 -5.34
C ASN A 196 -6.68 -10.30 -5.65
N THR A 197 -6.28 -9.36 -4.78
CA THR A 197 -5.03 -8.62 -4.93
C THR A 197 -3.85 -9.44 -4.40
N PHE A 198 -4.09 -10.20 -3.33
CA PHE A 198 -3.10 -11.06 -2.70
C PHE A 198 -3.46 -12.54 -2.93
N SER A 199 -2.45 -13.38 -3.15
CA SER A 199 -2.66 -14.82 -3.27
C SER A 199 -3.07 -15.43 -1.92
N SER A 200 -3.93 -16.44 -1.92
CA SER A 200 -4.42 -17.09 -0.70
C SER A 200 -3.32 -17.86 0.06
N THR A 201 -2.31 -18.39 -0.66
CA THR A 201 -1.12 -19.02 -0.06
C THR A 201 -0.23 -18.03 0.69
N GLU A 202 -0.46 -16.76 0.44
CA GLU A 202 0.41 -15.64 0.78
C GLU A 202 -0.15 -14.79 1.93
N LEU A 203 -1.33 -15.15 2.44
CA LEU A 203 -2.10 -14.45 3.48
C LEU A 203 -2.07 -15.15 4.83
#